data_AF-A0A6N3J650-F1
#
_entry.id   AF-A0A6N3J650-F1
#
_cell.length_a   1.000
_cell.length_b   1.000
_cell.length_c   1.000
_cell.angle_alpha   90.00
_cell.angle_beta   90.00
_cell.angle_gamma   90.00
#
_symmetry.space_group_name_H-M   'P 1'
#
loop_
_entity.id
_entity.type
_entity.pdbx_description
1 polymer ?
#
loop_
_entity_poly.entity_id
_entity_poly.type
_entity_poly.pdbx_seq_one_letter_code
_entity_poly.pdbx_strand_id
1 'polypeptide(L)'
;MVKKLNISRINELKNNAYDNIESYDDPDTPKALEQFTSQIKKVLEADPKMLDTVPEYLPVALYGRIKFPAEAKLKWAHWINTATQPEWDEFKVTIGFNNADLPLVLAVRGYSETLLIESCAVLYLLETQGKATPAAKHHDDDEDDDNDYVGTSDNDDDDEGEEEDGYYDHYDDEDR
;
A
#
# COMPACT_ATOMS: atom_id res chain seq x y z
N MET A 1 -16.76 -10.08 18.02
CA MET A 1 -16.74 -10.08 16.54
C MET A 1 -15.39 -9.57 16.11
N VAL A 2 -14.71 -10.25 15.19
CA VAL A 2 -13.47 -9.74 14.60
C VAL A 2 -13.83 -8.55 13.72
N LYS A 3 -13.24 -7.38 13.99
CA LYS A 3 -13.41 -6.20 13.13
C LYS A 3 -12.73 -6.46 11.79
N LYS A 4 -13.30 -5.95 10.70
CA LYS A 4 -12.74 -6.08 9.36
C LYS A 4 -12.29 -4.73 8.85
N LEU A 5 -11.16 -4.72 8.14
CA LEU A 5 -10.73 -3.55 7.39
C LEU A 5 -11.69 -3.33 6.21
N ASN A 6 -12.10 -2.09 6.00
CA ASN A 6 -12.81 -1.71 4.80
C ASN A 6 -11.80 -1.43 3.68
N ILE A 7 -11.43 -2.47 2.92
CA ILE A 7 -10.41 -2.36 1.86
C ILE A 7 -10.82 -1.37 0.76
N SER A 8 -12.12 -1.28 0.43
CA SER A 8 -12.61 -0.30 -0.54
C SER A 8 -12.36 1.13 -0.07
N ARG A 9 -12.73 1.44 1.18
CA ARG A 9 -12.45 2.74 1.81
C ARG A 9 -10.95 3.03 1.92
N ILE A 10 -10.15 2.03 2.29
CA ILE A 10 -8.67 2.19 2.38
C ILE A 10 -8.10 2.56 1.01
N ASN A 11 -8.54 1.93 -0.07
CA ASN A 11 -8.07 2.27 -1.42
C ASN A 11 -8.52 3.67 -1.86
N GLU A 12 -9.74 4.09 -1.53
CA GLU A 12 -10.21 5.45 -1.77
C GLU A 12 -9.36 6.48 -1.00
N LEU A 13 -9.15 6.26 0.29
CA LEU A 13 -8.26 7.10 1.12
C LEU A 13 -6.83 7.13 0.57
N LYS A 14 -6.33 6.00 0.07
CA LYS A 14 -5.01 5.91 -0.54
C LYS A 14 -4.90 6.83 -1.75
N ASN A 15 -5.88 6.78 -2.66
CA ASN A 15 -5.88 7.61 -3.85
C ASN A 15 -6.00 9.09 -3.49
N ASN A 16 -6.95 9.45 -2.61
CA ASN A 16 -7.14 10.84 -2.19
C ASN A 16 -5.90 11.41 -1.47
N ALA A 17 -5.28 10.63 -0.59
CA ALA A 17 -4.06 11.04 0.11
C ALA A 17 -2.89 11.15 -0.86
N TYR A 18 -2.78 10.24 -1.82
CA TYR A 18 -1.74 10.23 -2.83
C TYR A 18 -1.83 11.45 -3.74
N ASP A 19 -3.01 11.75 -4.28
CA ASP A 19 -3.25 12.92 -5.12
C ASP A 19 -2.90 14.22 -4.37
N ASN A 20 -3.22 14.28 -3.08
CA ASN A 20 -2.86 15.39 -2.22
C ASN A 20 -1.33 15.50 -2.06
N ILE A 21 -0.63 14.40 -1.76
CA ILE A 21 0.84 14.38 -1.63
C ILE A 21 1.51 14.79 -2.95
N GLU A 22 1.07 14.25 -4.07
CA GLU A 22 1.63 14.53 -5.40
C GLU A 22 1.41 15.98 -5.84
N SER A 23 0.32 16.63 -5.38
CA SER A 23 0.11 18.06 -5.65
C SER A 23 1.20 18.99 -5.09
N TYR A 24 2.03 18.49 -4.17
CA TYR A 24 3.17 19.22 -3.59
C TYR A 24 4.54 18.73 -4.11
N ASP A 25 4.57 17.84 -5.11
CA ASP A 25 5.78 17.35 -5.77
C ASP A 25 6.29 18.39 -6.80
N ASP A 26 6.63 19.58 -6.30
CA ASP A 26 7.13 20.70 -7.09
C ASP A 26 8.62 20.96 -6.79
N PRO A 27 9.52 20.83 -7.80
CA PRO A 27 10.95 21.09 -7.65
C PRO A 27 11.29 22.49 -7.16
N ASP A 28 10.44 23.49 -7.44
CA ASP A 28 10.65 24.87 -7.01
C ASP A 28 10.26 25.09 -5.54
N THR A 29 9.44 24.20 -4.98
CA THR A 29 8.99 24.24 -3.58
C THR A 29 9.20 22.93 -2.83
N PRO A 30 10.45 22.43 -2.72
CA PRO A 30 10.76 21.07 -2.22
C PRO A 30 10.40 20.82 -0.74
N LYS A 31 9.99 21.86 -0.01
CA LYS A 31 9.53 21.78 1.40
C LYS A 31 8.02 21.98 1.55
N ALA A 32 7.27 22.17 0.47
CA ALA A 32 5.85 22.48 0.52
C ALA A 32 5.06 21.36 1.23
N LEU A 33 5.33 20.11 0.87
CA LEU A 33 4.71 18.95 1.51
C LEU A 33 5.03 18.88 3.01
N GLU A 34 6.30 19.06 3.40
CA GLU A 34 6.71 19.03 4.81
C GLU A 34 6.03 20.14 5.63
N GLN A 35 5.93 21.34 5.07
CA GLN A 35 5.25 22.48 5.70
C GLN A 35 3.75 22.23 5.83
N PHE A 36 3.10 21.77 4.76
CA PHE A 36 1.67 21.47 4.73
C PHE A 36 1.31 20.38 5.74
N THR A 37 2.01 19.26 5.71
CA THR A 37 1.82 18.15 6.65
C THR A 37 2.09 18.56 8.10
N SER A 38 3.01 19.52 8.34
CA SER A 38 3.24 20.08 9.68
C SER A 38 2.10 20.97 10.15
N GLN A 39 1.46 21.72 9.24
CA GLN A 39 0.30 22.55 9.53
C GLN A 39 -0.92 21.67 9.84
N ILE A 40 -1.24 20.72 8.95
CA ILE A 40 -2.37 19.79 9.15
C ILE A 40 -2.24 19.06 10.47
N LYS A 41 -1.04 18.56 10.80
CA LYS A 41 -0.80 17.91 12.09
C LYS A 41 -1.29 18.75 13.27
N LYS A 42 -0.95 20.04 13.31
CA LYS A 42 -1.37 20.93 14.40
C LYS A 42 -2.88 21.11 14.45
N VAL A 43 -3.53 21.19 13.29
CA VAL A 43 -4.99 21.29 13.19
C VAL A 43 -5.64 20.00 13.68
N LEU A 44 -5.17 18.84 13.22
CA LEU A 44 -5.67 17.52 13.62
C LEU A 44 -5.44 17.22 15.11
N GLU A 45 -4.32 17.66 15.68
CA GLU A 45 -4.06 17.56 17.11
C GLU A 45 -5.07 18.37 17.94
N ALA A 46 -5.48 19.54 17.45
CA ALA A 46 -6.41 20.42 18.12
C ALA A 46 -7.88 20.01 17.91
N ASP A 47 -8.21 19.55 16.70
CA ASP A 47 -9.57 19.16 16.31
C ASP A 47 -9.59 17.91 15.42
N PRO A 48 -9.50 16.71 16.01
CA PRO A 48 -9.58 15.46 15.25
C PRO A 48 -10.90 15.27 14.50
N LYS A 49 -11.98 16.00 14.85
CA LYS A 49 -13.31 15.82 14.25
C LYS A 49 -13.36 16.23 12.78
N MET A 50 -12.44 17.09 12.34
CA MET A 50 -12.34 17.46 10.92
C MET A 50 -12.15 16.22 10.02
N LEU A 51 -11.61 15.12 10.56
CA LEU A 51 -11.44 13.85 9.87
C LEU A 51 -12.76 13.18 9.45
N ASP A 52 -13.90 13.64 9.95
CA ASP A 52 -15.21 13.22 9.41
C ASP A 52 -15.44 13.71 7.98
N THR A 53 -14.85 14.87 7.66
CA THR A 53 -15.00 15.54 6.35
C THR A 53 -13.80 15.34 5.44
N VAL A 54 -12.61 15.25 6.01
CA VAL A 54 -11.32 15.12 5.28
C VAL A 54 -10.47 13.99 5.87
N PRO A 55 -10.94 12.73 5.85
CA PRO A 55 -10.22 11.61 6.46
C PRO A 55 -8.83 11.36 5.86
N GLU A 56 -8.60 11.75 4.61
CA GLU A 56 -7.33 11.65 3.90
C GLU A 56 -6.24 12.55 4.47
N TYR A 57 -6.58 13.55 5.29
CA TYR A 57 -5.59 14.43 5.93
C TYR A 57 -4.74 13.68 6.97
N LEU A 58 -5.27 12.61 7.57
CA LEU A 58 -4.51 11.82 8.53
C LEU A 58 -3.34 11.05 7.89
N PRO A 59 -3.53 10.23 6.83
CA PRO A 59 -2.39 9.59 6.18
C PRO A 59 -1.43 10.63 5.60
N VAL A 60 -1.91 11.75 5.05
CA VAL A 60 -1.05 12.85 4.58
C VAL A 60 -0.19 13.42 5.73
N ALA A 61 -0.80 13.70 6.89
CA ALA A 61 -0.08 14.22 8.06
C ALA A 61 0.95 13.23 8.63
N LEU A 62 0.77 11.92 8.42
CA LEU A 62 1.69 10.88 8.88
C LEU A 62 2.69 10.43 7.80
N TYR A 63 2.55 10.93 6.58
CA TYR A 63 3.41 10.55 5.45
C TYR A 63 4.87 10.91 5.72
N GLY A 64 5.78 9.94 5.51
CA GLY A 64 7.20 10.07 5.81
C GLY A 64 7.56 10.17 7.30
N ARG A 65 6.58 10.08 8.21
CA ARG A 65 6.75 10.24 9.68
C ARG A 65 6.56 8.96 10.47
N ILE A 66 6.20 7.88 9.79
CA ILE A 66 6.11 6.55 10.37
C ILE A 66 7.05 5.60 9.64
N LYS A 67 7.43 4.52 10.31
CA LYS A 67 8.20 3.43 9.71
C LYS A 67 7.53 2.11 9.97
N PHE A 68 7.58 1.21 9.00
CA PHE A 68 7.14 -0.17 9.14
C PHE A 68 8.38 -1.07 9.30
N PRO A 69 8.64 -1.61 10.51
CA PRO A 69 9.71 -2.58 10.72
C PRO A 69 9.58 -3.76 9.74
N ALA A 70 10.71 -4.33 9.29
CA ALA A 70 10.69 -5.41 8.30
C ALA A 70 9.82 -6.61 8.73
N GLU A 71 9.95 -7.00 10.01
CA GLU A 71 9.14 -8.05 10.66
C GLU A 71 7.64 -7.74 10.73
N ALA A 72 7.27 -6.46 10.73
CA ALA A 72 5.87 -6.02 10.72
C ALA A 72 5.24 -6.01 9.33
N LYS A 73 6.04 -5.86 8.26
CA LYS A 73 5.52 -5.79 6.88
C LYS A 73 4.75 -7.04 6.47
N LEU A 74 5.20 -8.23 6.90
CA LEU A 74 4.48 -9.48 6.67
C LEU A 74 3.10 -9.51 7.35
N LYS A 75 2.99 -8.94 8.56
CA LYS A 75 1.71 -8.82 9.26
C LYS A 75 0.78 -7.86 8.55
N TRP A 76 1.31 -6.72 8.09
CA TRP A 76 0.54 -5.74 7.30
C TRP A 76 0.03 -6.35 6.00
N ALA A 77 0.89 -7.04 5.23
CA ALA A 77 0.46 -7.76 4.04
C ALA A 77 -0.67 -8.75 4.33
N HIS A 78 -0.54 -9.54 5.41
CA HIS A 78 -1.57 -10.47 5.83
C HIS A 78 -2.90 -9.79 6.19
N TRP A 79 -2.86 -8.71 6.98
CA TRP A 79 -4.06 -7.96 7.37
C TRP A 79 -4.78 -7.34 6.18
N ILE A 80 -4.03 -6.76 5.23
CA ILE A 80 -4.59 -6.23 3.98
C ILE A 80 -5.25 -7.35 3.17
N ASN A 81 -4.52 -8.45 2.92
CA ASN A 81 -5.00 -9.53 2.04
C ASN A 81 -6.22 -10.27 2.61
N THR A 82 -6.33 -10.35 3.93
CA THR A 82 -7.45 -11.02 4.62
C THR A 82 -8.54 -10.06 5.09
N ALA A 83 -8.38 -8.75 4.83
CA ALA A 83 -9.22 -7.69 5.39
C ALA A 83 -9.40 -7.77 6.91
N THR A 84 -8.36 -8.20 7.63
CA THR A 84 -8.38 -8.36 9.09
C THR A 84 -7.98 -7.05 9.77
N GLN A 85 -8.85 -6.49 10.62
CA GLN A 85 -8.47 -5.34 11.42
C GLN A 85 -7.75 -5.81 12.69
N PRO A 86 -6.49 -5.40 12.93
CA PRO A 86 -5.80 -5.72 14.17
C PRO A 86 -6.42 -5.00 15.37
N GLU A 87 -6.27 -5.61 16.54
CA GLU A 87 -6.53 -4.92 17.80
C GLU A 87 -5.39 -3.95 18.12
N TRP A 88 -5.67 -2.94 18.96
CA TRP A 88 -4.70 -1.88 19.29
C TRP A 88 -3.33 -2.40 19.73
N ASP A 89 -3.29 -3.41 20.60
CA ASP A 89 -2.03 -3.92 21.15
C ASP A 89 -1.17 -4.64 20.10
N GLU A 90 -1.81 -5.25 19.10
CA GLU A 90 -1.12 -5.85 17.95
C GLU A 90 -0.68 -4.79 16.95
N PHE A 91 -1.50 -3.76 16.74
CA PHE A 91 -1.22 -2.65 15.84
C PHE A 91 -0.08 -1.76 16.33
N LYS A 92 -0.08 -1.33 17.59
CA LYS A 92 0.85 -0.30 18.09
C LYS A 92 2.32 -0.72 18.03
N VAL A 93 2.59 -2.02 17.99
CA VAL A 93 3.95 -2.58 17.92
C VAL A 93 4.44 -2.80 16.49
N THR A 94 3.57 -2.65 15.48
CA THR A 94 3.94 -2.82 14.06
C THR A 94 4.30 -1.52 13.36
N ILE A 95 4.24 -0.39 14.06
CA ILE A 95 4.56 0.94 13.53
C ILE A 95 5.55 1.65 14.46
N GLY A 96 6.65 2.14 13.88
CA GLY A 96 7.53 3.10 14.52
C GLY A 96 7.02 4.52 14.27
N PHE A 97 6.21 5.05 15.18
CA PHE A 97 5.85 6.47 15.17
C PHE A 97 7.03 7.32 15.64
N ASN A 98 7.26 8.45 14.98
CA ASN A 98 8.18 9.45 15.50
C ASN A 98 7.66 10.03 16.82
N ASN A 99 8.55 10.27 17.78
CA ASN A 99 8.19 10.80 19.11
C ASN A 99 7.43 12.12 19.05
N ALA A 100 7.75 12.98 18.07
CA ALA A 100 7.10 14.26 17.88
C ALA A 100 5.63 14.11 17.44
N ASP A 101 5.25 12.97 16.86
CA ASP A 101 3.92 12.71 16.29
C ASP A 101 3.02 11.91 17.25
N LEU A 102 3.54 11.48 18.41
CA LEU A 102 2.75 10.80 19.43
C LEU A 102 1.54 11.60 19.92
N PRO A 103 1.59 12.94 20.09
CA PRO A 103 0.40 13.72 20.47
C PRO A 103 -0.74 13.57 19.46
N LEU A 104 -0.45 13.71 18.16
CA LEU A 104 -1.41 13.46 17.07
C LEU A 104 -1.97 12.03 17.14
N VAL A 105 -1.11 11.03 17.26
CA VAL A 105 -1.53 9.62 17.30
C VAL A 105 -2.47 9.36 18.47
N LEU A 106 -2.19 9.91 19.65
CA LEU A 106 -3.05 9.77 20.83
C LEU A 106 -4.37 10.53 20.68
N ALA A 107 -4.34 11.74 20.14
CA ALA A 107 -5.55 12.54 19.89
C ALA A 107 -6.49 11.83 18.91
N VAL A 108 -5.95 11.36 17.78
CA VAL A 108 -6.70 10.63 16.77
C VAL A 108 -7.18 9.29 17.31
N ARG A 109 -6.37 8.55 18.07
CA ARG A 109 -6.83 7.29 18.68
C ARG A 109 -8.01 7.52 19.62
N GLY A 110 -7.96 8.57 20.44
CA GLY A 110 -9.06 8.96 21.31
C GLY A 110 -10.34 9.32 20.54
N TYR A 111 -10.19 9.72 19.27
CA TYR A 111 -11.29 10.01 18.36
C TYR A 111 -11.80 8.77 17.60
N SER A 112 -10.92 8.11 16.85
CA SER A 112 -11.22 6.94 16.03
C SER A 112 -9.97 6.07 15.85
N GLU A 113 -9.90 4.98 16.61
CA GLU A 113 -8.87 3.95 16.45
C GLU A 113 -8.92 3.29 15.07
N THR A 114 -10.13 3.05 14.55
CA THR A 114 -10.30 2.46 13.22
C THR A 114 -9.69 3.34 12.14
N LEU A 115 -9.95 4.65 12.16
CA LEU A 115 -9.40 5.55 11.15
C LEU A 115 -7.86 5.63 11.23
N LEU A 116 -7.30 5.59 12.44
CA LEU A 116 -5.84 5.55 12.60
C LEU A 116 -5.24 4.28 11.98
N ILE A 117 -5.86 3.12 12.22
CA ILE A 117 -5.43 1.85 11.61
C ILE A 117 -5.56 1.90 10.09
N GLU A 118 -6.70 2.36 9.57
CA GLU A 118 -6.94 2.52 8.12
C GLU A 118 -5.92 3.47 7.49
N SER A 119 -5.57 4.57 8.16
CA SER A 119 -4.59 5.54 7.65
C SER A 119 -3.17 4.98 7.61
N CYS A 120 -2.80 4.16 8.59
CA CYS A 120 -1.53 3.43 8.53
C CYS A 120 -1.55 2.32 7.48
N ALA A 121 -2.69 1.68 7.24
CA ALA A 121 -2.87 0.74 6.14
C ALA A 121 -2.63 1.43 4.79
N VAL A 122 -3.18 2.63 4.60
CA VAL A 122 -2.92 3.50 3.44
C VAL A 122 -1.42 3.74 3.26
N LEU A 123 -0.72 4.18 4.32
CA LEU A 123 0.70 4.47 4.25
C LEU A 123 1.56 3.24 3.94
N TYR A 124 1.19 2.07 4.48
CA TYR A 124 1.82 0.81 4.12
C TYR A 124 1.65 0.49 2.63
N LEU A 125 0.45 0.69 2.08
CA LEU A 125 0.17 0.47 0.66
C LEU A 125 0.96 1.44 -0.23
N LEU A 126 1.04 2.72 0.14
CA LEU A 126 1.85 3.71 -0.58
C LEU A 126 3.35 3.34 -0.58
N GLU A 127 3.88 2.83 0.53
CA GLU A 127 5.28 2.39 0.61
C GLU A 127 5.55 1.14 -0.25
N THR A 128 4.60 0.20 -0.31
CA THR A 128 4.82 -1.14 -0.89
C THR A 128 4.34 -1.33 -2.31
N GLN A 129 3.29 -0.61 -2.72
CA GLN A 129 2.71 -0.70 -4.06
C GLN A 129 3.10 0.49 -4.94
N GLY A 130 3.79 1.49 -4.37
CA GLY A 130 4.16 2.71 -5.07
C GLY A 130 2.98 3.64 -5.36
N LYS A 131 3.27 4.70 -6.13
CA LYS A 131 2.29 5.65 -6.69
C LYS A 131 1.16 4.84 -7.34
N ALA A 132 -0.08 5.04 -6.90
CA ALA A 132 -1.21 4.17 -7.20
C ALA A 132 -1.26 3.73 -8.67
N THR A 133 -1.58 2.46 -8.95
CA THR A 133 -2.09 2.09 -10.26
C THR A 133 -3.35 2.93 -10.52
N PRO A 134 -3.41 3.67 -11.63
CA PRO A 134 -4.57 4.51 -11.91
C PRO A 134 -5.81 3.63 -11.91
N ALA A 135 -6.85 4.08 -11.21
CA ALA A 135 -8.17 3.47 -11.31
C ALA A 135 -8.48 3.31 -12.80
N ALA A 136 -8.74 2.07 -13.23
CA ALA A 136 -9.17 1.80 -14.60
C ALA A 136 -10.36 2.72 -14.86
N LYS A 137 -10.20 3.68 -15.77
CA LYS A 137 -11.29 4.52 -16.21
C LYS A 137 -12.35 3.57 -16.75
N HIS A 138 -13.48 3.48 -16.07
CA HIS A 138 -14.72 3.00 -16.67
C HIS A 138 -15.01 3.92 -17.86
N HIS A 139 -14.65 3.47 -19.05
CA HIS A 139 -15.18 3.97 -20.30
C HIS A 139 -16.35 3.04 -20.65
N ASP A 140 -17.54 3.44 -20.22
CA ASP A 140 -18.77 2.94 -20.83
C ASP A 140 -19.11 3.86 -22.02
N ASP A 141 -19.51 3.21 -23.11
CA ASP A 141 -20.15 3.66 -24.35
C ASP A 141 -19.35 4.56 -25.32
N ASP A 142 -18.90 4.00 -26.46
CA ASP A 142 -19.75 3.77 -27.63
C ASP A 142 -19.03 2.88 -28.67
N GLU A 143 -19.83 2.08 -29.36
CA GLU A 143 -19.55 1.03 -30.34
C GLU A 143 -18.68 1.47 -31.54
N ASP A 144 -17.70 0.65 -31.95
CA ASP A 144 -17.62 0.13 -33.32
C ASP A 144 -16.52 -0.96 -33.44
N ASP A 145 -17.01 -2.17 -33.71
CA ASP A 145 -16.50 -3.20 -34.65
C ASP A 145 -15.01 -3.15 -35.05
N ASP A 146 -14.25 -4.21 -34.76
CA ASP A 146 -14.02 -5.31 -35.73
C ASP A 146 -12.85 -6.23 -35.33
N ASN A 147 -13.10 -7.53 -35.48
CA ASN A 147 -12.17 -8.66 -35.73
C ASN A 147 -11.35 -9.34 -34.59
N ASP A 148 -11.96 -10.44 -34.11
CA ASP A 148 -11.47 -11.83 -34.29
C ASP A 148 -10.39 -12.43 -33.39
N TYR A 149 -10.86 -12.88 -32.22
CA TYR A 149 -10.88 -14.28 -31.75
C TYR A 149 -9.97 -15.32 -32.43
N VAL A 150 -8.96 -15.79 -31.68
CA VAL A 150 -8.60 -17.21 -31.53
C VAL A 150 -8.08 -17.35 -30.08
N GLY A 151 -8.66 -18.13 -29.18
CA GLY A 151 -9.25 -19.45 -29.33
C GLY A 151 -8.31 -20.45 -28.65
N THR A 152 -8.43 -20.60 -27.33
CA THR A 152 -7.73 -21.65 -26.56
C THR A 152 -8.34 -23.02 -26.88
N SER A 153 -7.50 -24.05 -27.10
CA SER A 153 -7.78 -25.43 -26.69
C SER A 153 -6.53 -26.30 -26.83
N ASP A 154 -6.27 -27.09 -25.79
CA ASP A 154 -5.42 -28.28 -25.73
C ASP A 154 -5.68 -29.27 -26.90
N ASN A 155 -4.67 -30.01 -27.36
CA ASN A 155 -4.38 -31.42 -27.00
C ASN A 155 -3.40 -32.11 -27.98
N ASP A 156 -2.60 -33.00 -27.37
CA ASP A 156 -2.12 -34.31 -27.84
C ASP A 156 -1.00 -34.51 -28.89
N ASP A 157 -0.14 -35.45 -28.46
CA ASP A 157 0.55 -36.54 -29.16
C ASP A 157 1.94 -36.37 -29.79
N ASP A 158 2.90 -36.95 -29.06
CA ASP A 158 3.82 -38.02 -29.47
C ASP A 158 4.66 -37.84 -30.74
N ASP A 159 5.98 -37.72 -30.54
CA ASP A 159 6.92 -38.48 -31.35
C ASP A 159 8.08 -39.01 -30.47
N GLU A 160 8.26 -40.31 -30.57
CA GLU A 160 9.15 -41.18 -29.79
C GLU A 160 10.57 -41.24 -30.40
N GLY A 161 11.54 -41.58 -29.55
CA GLY A 161 12.77 -42.31 -29.93
C GLY A 161 13.93 -41.43 -30.42
N GLU A 162 15.20 -41.67 -30.09
CA GLU A 162 15.91 -42.81 -29.51
C GLU A 162 17.16 -42.23 -28.78
N GLU A 163 17.51 -42.68 -27.57
CA GLU A 163 18.63 -43.60 -27.26
C GLU A 163 20.00 -43.12 -27.82
N GLU A 164 21.14 -43.06 -27.12
CA GLU A 164 21.61 -43.73 -25.92
C GLU A 164 22.92 -43.02 -25.45
N ASP A 165 23.45 -43.46 -24.30
CA ASP A 165 24.87 -43.56 -23.90
C ASP A 165 25.85 -42.36 -23.83
N GLY A 166 26.47 -42.16 -22.66
CA GLY A 166 27.76 -41.43 -22.58
C GLY A 166 28.24 -40.90 -21.23
N TYR A 167 28.54 -41.80 -20.29
CA TYR A 167 29.30 -41.65 -19.04
C TYR A 167 30.31 -40.47 -18.86
N TYR A 168 30.23 -39.87 -17.66
CA TYR A 168 31.29 -39.45 -16.71
C TYR A 168 32.50 -38.56 -17.11
N ASP A 169 32.59 -37.44 -16.36
CA ASP A 169 33.75 -36.98 -15.55
C ASP A 169 35.03 -36.46 -16.25
N HIS A 170 35.23 -35.14 -16.21
CA HIS A 170 36.59 -34.59 -16.14
C HIS A 170 36.72 -33.17 -15.51
N TYR A 171 37.19 -33.18 -14.26
CA TYR A 171 38.16 -32.27 -13.59
C TYR A 171 37.81 -30.80 -13.28
N ASP A 172 37.68 -30.61 -11.96
CA ASP A 172 38.14 -29.50 -11.13
C ASP A 172 39.67 -29.30 -11.28
N ASP A 173 40.13 -28.10 -11.68
CA ASP A 173 41.38 -27.44 -11.27
C ASP A 173 41.67 -26.22 -12.18
N GLU A 174 41.51 -25.01 -11.67
CA GLU A 174 42.33 -23.86 -12.09
C GLU A 174 42.62 -22.98 -10.86
N ASP A 175 43.50 -23.49 -10.01
CA ASP A 175 44.24 -22.73 -9.01
C ASP A 175 45.67 -22.55 -9.53
N ARG A 176 45.94 -21.46 -10.28
CA ARG A 176 47.28 -20.85 -10.38
C ARG A 176 47.32 -19.43 -10.92
#